data_AF-A0A9Q9W205-F1
#
_entry.id   AF-A0A9Q9W205-F1
#
_cell.length_a   1.000
_cell.length_b   1.000
_cell.length_c   1.000
_cell.angle_alpha   90.00
_cell.angle_beta   90.00
_cell.angle_gamma   90.00
#
_symmetry.space_group_name_H-M   'P 1'
#
loop_
_entity.id
_entity.type
_entity.pdbx_description
1 polymer ?
#
loop_
_entity_poly.entity_id
_entity_poly.type
_entity_poly.pdbx_seq_one_letter_code
_entity_poly.pdbx_strand_id
1 'polypeptide(L)'
;MKETVTLTLEPVPVESQSRAGASNISPSTAFPAFFEVPKFPFDVQAKLDQKECRLTSSDRNKIIRTLYESMAQYKMYPTTEEYVQVAKALTLRYPFLKDKEGNGYHTWHMSLKRKFKFERTPLAEVEEVKRLKQKFGHSKKSLQPEESSCKEITRPLEINAVGEDATSIEGHVKVLQDQYRRTQPETHIVEDRMRRTFAWRRQEITSGMTVEDVVNKYPFLKSPSGLYQEIGFLYKCVQLRSFSRTFWTHYIQCATACSREIPFSKAAQRS
;
A
#
# COMPACT_ATOMS: atom_id res chain seq x y z
N MET A 1 -81.02 39.22 41.08
CA MET A 1 -79.55 39.19 40.99
C MET A 1 -79.12 37.80 41.39
N LYS A 2 -78.53 37.03 40.47
CA LYS A 2 -78.07 35.66 40.70
C LYS A 2 -76.56 35.71 40.90
N GLU A 3 -76.07 35.28 42.05
CA GLU A 3 -74.64 35.07 42.28
C GLU A 3 -74.28 33.63 41.87
N THR A 4 -73.23 33.51 41.07
CA THR A 4 -72.71 32.25 40.53
C THR A 4 -71.45 31.90 41.30
N VAL A 5 -71.46 30.76 42.00
CA VAL A 5 -70.30 30.21 42.72
C VAL A 5 -69.52 29.31 41.77
N THR A 6 -68.26 29.66 41.52
CA THR A 6 -67.31 28.92 40.69
C THR A 6 -66.56 27.89 41.55
N LEU A 7 -66.67 26.61 41.20
CA LEU A 7 -65.92 25.49 41.80
C LEU A 7 -64.74 25.12 40.89
N THR A 8 -63.53 25.38 41.37
CA THR A 8 -62.25 25.06 40.73
C THR A 8 -61.87 23.61 41.03
N LEU A 9 -61.53 22.83 39.99
CA LEU A 9 -60.94 21.50 40.12
C LEU A 9 -59.49 21.53 39.60
N GLU A 10 -58.54 21.26 40.48
CA GLU A 10 -57.12 21.04 40.17
C GLU A 10 -56.89 19.57 39.78
N PRO A 11 -56.17 19.27 38.68
CA PRO A 11 -55.81 17.90 38.33
C PRO A 11 -54.46 17.47 38.92
N VAL A 12 -54.45 16.24 39.46
CA VAL A 12 -53.32 15.51 40.04
C VAL A 12 -52.26 15.15 38.98
N PRO A 13 -50.94 15.23 39.27
CA PRO A 13 -49.91 14.84 38.32
C PRO A 13 -49.77 13.31 38.23
N VAL A 14 -49.81 12.79 37.00
CA VAL A 14 -49.58 11.38 36.66
C VAL A 14 -48.09 11.06 36.70
N GLU A 15 -47.73 10.16 37.61
CA GLU A 15 -46.41 9.55 37.74
C GLU A 15 -46.17 8.57 36.58
N SER A 16 -45.19 8.86 35.72
CA SER A 16 -44.76 7.98 34.64
C SER A 16 -43.32 7.52 34.88
N GLN A 17 -43.19 6.23 35.19
CA GLN A 17 -41.92 5.53 35.26
C GLN A 17 -41.32 5.39 33.86
N SER A 18 -40.14 5.99 33.63
CA SER A 18 -39.17 5.49 32.64
C SER A 18 -37.77 5.96 33.03
N ARG A 19 -37.06 5.19 33.87
CA ARG A 19 -35.63 5.41 34.09
C ARG A 19 -34.84 4.56 33.11
N ALA A 20 -34.65 5.12 31.92
CA ALA A 20 -33.61 4.71 31.00
C ALA A 20 -32.25 4.88 31.68
N GLY A 21 -31.54 3.79 31.89
CA GLY A 21 -30.10 3.80 32.17
C GLY A 21 -29.34 4.04 30.87
N ALA A 22 -29.50 5.22 30.27
CA ALA A 22 -28.56 5.72 29.27
C ALA A 22 -27.38 6.30 30.04
N SER A 23 -26.26 5.56 30.08
CA SER A 23 -24.99 6.12 30.50
C SER A 23 -24.62 7.24 29.53
N ASN A 24 -24.91 8.48 29.95
CA ASN A 24 -24.39 9.68 29.32
C ASN A 24 -22.86 9.66 29.46
N ILE A 25 -22.18 9.09 28.47
CA ILE A 25 -20.74 9.24 28.31
C ILE A 25 -20.54 10.68 27.86
N SER A 26 -20.19 11.55 28.81
CA SER A 26 -19.62 12.85 28.48
C SER A 26 -18.43 12.62 27.54
N PRO A 27 -18.28 13.39 26.44
CA PRO A 27 -17.13 13.24 25.54
C PRO A 27 -15.88 13.71 26.28
N SER A 28 -15.28 12.80 27.04
CA SER A 28 -13.93 12.95 27.54
C SER A 28 -13.00 12.92 26.32
N THR A 29 -12.30 14.02 26.09
CA THR A 29 -11.27 14.13 25.04
C THR A 29 -10.05 13.24 25.31
N ALA A 30 -9.99 12.59 26.48
CA ALA A 30 -8.94 11.67 26.85
C ALA A 30 -9.23 10.24 26.35
N PHE A 31 -8.19 9.56 25.87
CA PHE A 31 -8.28 8.15 25.51
C PHE A 31 -8.58 7.31 26.76
N PRO A 32 -9.46 6.30 26.69
CA PRO A 32 -9.86 5.56 27.87
C PRO A 32 -8.69 4.74 28.44
N ALA A 33 -8.57 4.69 29.77
CA ALA A 33 -7.55 3.88 30.45
C ALA A 33 -7.69 2.38 30.17
N PHE A 34 -8.93 1.93 29.92
CA PHE A 34 -9.24 0.57 29.48
C PHE A 34 -10.08 0.66 28.20
N PHE A 35 -9.60 0.03 27.14
CA PHE A 35 -10.33 0.01 25.88
C PHE A 35 -11.23 -1.22 25.83
N GLU A 36 -12.54 -0.99 25.76
CA GLU A 36 -13.53 -2.05 25.53
C GLU A 36 -13.61 -2.36 24.03
N VAL A 37 -13.47 -3.65 23.67
CA VAL A 37 -13.54 -4.08 22.28
C VAL A 37 -14.99 -3.98 21.79
N PRO A 38 -15.29 -3.16 20.76
CA PRO A 38 -16.65 -3.01 20.25
C PRO A 38 -17.15 -4.30 19.59
N LYS A 39 -18.48 -4.41 19.43
CA LYS A 39 -19.07 -5.47 18.61
C LYS A 39 -18.71 -5.26 17.14
N PHE A 40 -18.34 -6.35 16.48
CA PHE A 40 -18.02 -6.35 15.05
C PHE A 40 -19.28 -6.54 14.20
N PRO A 41 -19.21 -6.25 12.89
CA PRO A 41 -20.26 -6.62 11.94
C PRO A 41 -20.64 -8.10 12.06
N PHE A 42 -21.93 -8.40 11.89
CA PHE A 42 -22.52 -9.71 12.21
C PHE A 42 -21.73 -10.90 11.63
N ASP A 43 -21.30 -10.81 10.38
CA ASP A 43 -20.57 -11.86 9.67
C ASP A 43 -19.20 -12.16 10.30
N VAL A 44 -18.50 -11.13 10.77
CA VAL A 44 -17.22 -11.27 11.47
C VAL A 44 -17.46 -11.69 12.91
N GLN A 45 -18.45 -11.11 13.58
CA GLN A 45 -18.78 -11.43 14.96
C GLN A 45 -19.16 -12.90 15.10
N ALA A 46 -19.98 -13.43 14.20
CA ALA A 46 -20.35 -14.86 14.20
C ALA A 46 -19.14 -15.79 14.12
N LYS A 47 -18.16 -15.47 13.26
CA LYS A 47 -16.89 -16.24 13.15
C LYS A 47 -16.05 -16.13 14.42
N LEU A 48 -15.99 -14.95 15.03
CA LEU A 48 -15.28 -14.73 16.29
C LEU A 48 -15.92 -15.50 17.45
N ASP A 49 -17.26 -15.54 17.49
CA ASP A 49 -18.02 -16.26 18.50
C ASP A 49 -17.88 -17.79 18.33
N GLN A 50 -17.80 -18.26 17.08
CA GLN A 50 -17.45 -19.65 16.73
C GLN A 50 -15.96 -19.98 16.95
N LYS A 51 -15.14 -19.02 17.36
CA LYS A 51 -13.69 -19.16 17.58
C LYS A 51 -12.95 -19.67 16.33
N GLU A 52 -13.37 -19.22 15.15
CA GLU A 52 -12.73 -19.61 13.90
C GLU A 52 -11.30 -19.04 13.80
N CYS A 53 -10.30 -19.93 13.75
CA CYS A 53 -8.90 -19.52 13.64
C CYS A 53 -8.51 -18.92 12.27
N ARG A 54 -9.32 -19.13 11.23
CA ARG A 54 -8.98 -18.76 9.84
C ARG A 54 -9.81 -17.58 9.36
N LEU A 55 -9.43 -16.38 9.80
CA LEU A 55 -10.00 -15.15 9.26
C LEU A 55 -9.43 -14.80 7.89
N THR A 56 -10.29 -14.43 6.95
CA THR A 56 -9.87 -13.91 5.64
C THR A 56 -9.30 -12.50 5.76
N SER A 57 -8.60 -12.02 4.72
CA SER A 57 -8.14 -10.62 4.64
C SER A 57 -9.30 -9.62 4.78
N SER A 58 -10.47 -9.94 4.21
CA SER A 58 -11.67 -9.10 4.32
C SER A 58 -12.18 -9.00 5.76
N ASP A 59 -12.24 -10.14 6.48
CA ASP A 59 -12.67 -10.18 7.88
C ASP A 59 -11.72 -9.35 8.77
N ARG A 60 -10.41 -9.52 8.59
CA ARG A 60 -9.39 -8.75 9.32
C ARG A 60 -9.54 -7.25 9.06
N ASN A 61 -9.82 -6.86 7.81
CA ASN A 61 -10.04 -5.46 7.47
C ASN A 61 -11.31 -4.89 8.11
N LYS A 62 -12.38 -5.67 8.24
CA LYS A 62 -13.60 -5.27 8.96
C LYS A 62 -13.30 -5.03 10.44
N ILE A 63 -12.57 -5.94 11.10
CA ILE A 63 -12.12 -5.77 12.49
C ILE A 63 -11.35 -4.46 12.66
N ILE A 64 -10.35 -4.22 11.79
CA ILE A 64 -9.52 -3.02 11.84
C ILE A 64 -10.35 -1.74 11.61
N ARG A 65 -11.34 -1.77 10.70
CA ARG A 65 -12.26 -0.65 10.46
C ARG A 65 -13.09 -0.33 11.70
N THR A 66 -13.73 -1.33 12.31
CA THR A 66 -14.56 -1.14 13.50
C THR A 66 -13.75 -0.62 14.69
N LEU A 67 -12.53 -1.14 14.88
CA LEU A 67 -11.62 -0.63 15.91
C LEU A 67 -11.19 0.81 15.63
N TYR A 68 -10.91 1.15 14.38
CA TYR A 68 -10.61 2.52 13.97
C TYR A 68 -11.78 3.46 14.28
N GLU A 69 -13.01 3.11 13.89
CA GLU A 69 -14.21 3.91 14.13
C GLU A 69 -14.44 4.16 15.62
N SER A 70 -14.20 3.14 16.45
CA SER A 70 -14.28 3.28 17.91
C SER A 70 -13.17 4.18 18.48
N MET A 71 -11.92 3.99 18.05
CA MET A 71 -10.79 4.81 18.50
C MET A 71 -10.88 6.27 18.03
N ALA A 72 -11.36 6.49 16.82
CA ALA A 72 -11.44 7.81 16.20
C ALA A 72 -12.46 8.74 16.88
N GLN A 73 -13.42 8.19 17.64
CA GLN A 73 -14.31 8.96 18.52
C GLN A 73 -13.56 9.70 19.62
N TYR A 74 -12.40 9.18 20.05
CA TYR A 74 -11.55 9.82 21.05
C TYR A 74 -10.50 10.72 20.40
N LYS A 75 -9.76 10.22 19.40
CA LYS A 75 -8.76 11.02 18.68
C LYS A 75 -8.25 10.43 17.37
N MET A 76 -7.84 11.33 16.48
CA MET A 76 -7.24 11.02 15.17
C MET A 76 -5.72 10.75 15.21
N TYR A 77 -5.05 11.09 16.30
CA TYR A 77 -3.60 10.90 16.49
C TYR A 77 -3.28 10.11 17.77
N PRO A 78 -3.63 8.80 17.83
CA PRO A 78 -3.22 7.96 18.94
C PRO A 78 -1.70 7.82 19.09
N THR A 79 -1.23 7.64 20.33
CA THR A 79 0.16 7.31 20.66
C THR A 79 0.43 5.83 20.40
N THR A 80 1.71 5.44 20.43
CA THR A 80 2.09 4.03 20.26
C THR A 80 1.47 3.14 21.34
N GLU A 81 1.44 3.63 22.58
CA GLU A 81 0.94 2.91 23.75
C GLU A 81 -0.56 2.63 23.63
N GLU A 82 -1.33 3.56 23.06
CA GLU A 82 -2.77 3.39 22.87
C GLU A 82 -3.08 2.41 21.74
N TYR A 83 -2.32 2.45 20.64
CA TYR A 83 -2.43 1.40 19.63
C TYR A 83 -2.14 0.01 20.22
N VAL A 84 -1.11 -0.07 21.07
CA VAL A 84 -0.75 -1.30 21.78
C VAL A 84 -1.86 -1.72 22.74
N GLN A 85 -2.47 -0.79 23.48
CA GLN A 85 -3.58 -1.07 24.38
C GLN A 85 -4.76 -1.70 23.65
N VAL A 86 -5.18 -1.14 22.51
CA VAL A 86 -6.29 -1.68 21.71
C VAL A 86 -5.95 -3.06 21.14
N ALA A 87 -4.74 -3.22 20.61
CA ALA A 87 -4.30 -4.51 20.06
C ALA A 87 -4.23 -5.60 21.16
N LYS A 88 -3.79 -5.24 22.38
CA LYS A 88 -3.84 -6.13 23.55
C LYS A 88 -5.28 -6.45 23.94
N ALA A 89 -6.17 -5.47 24.02
CA ALA A 89 -7.57 -5.69 24.36
C ALA A 89 -8.24 -6.68 23.38
N LEU A 90 -7.99 -6.50 22.07
CA LEU A 90 -8.49 -7.40 21.03
C LEU A 90 -8.00 -8.85 21.24
N THR A 91 -6.69 -9.03 21.43
CA THR A 91 -6.07 -10.35 21.55
C THR A 91 -6.30 -11.01 22.91
N LEU A 92 -6.63 -10.23 23.95
CA LEU A 92 -7.11 -10.75 25.23
C LEU A 92 -8.55 -11.24 25.11
N ARG A 93 -9.41 -10.51 24.40
CA ARG A 93 -10.81 -10.92 24.16
C ARG A 93 -10.91 -12.12 23.23
N TYR A 94 -10.05 -12.18 22.20
CA TYR A 94 -10.00 -13.26 21.22
C TYR A 94 -8.59 -13.87 21.16
N PRO A 95 -8.24 -14.79 22.08
CA PRO A 95 -6.88 -15.35 22.17
C PRO A 95 -6.40 -16.07 20.90
N PHE A 96 -7.30 -16.64 20.11
CA PHE A 96 -6.98 -17.30 18.84
C PHE A 96 -6.55 -16.33 17.72
N LEU A 97 -6.72 -15.02 17.92
CA LEU A 97 -6.21 -13.99 17.00
C LEU A 97 -4.76 -13.58 17.30
N LYS A 98 -4.14 -14.12 18.36
CA LYS A 98 -2.76 -13.81 18.72
C LYS A 98 -1.80 -14.25 17.63
N ASP A 99 -0.81 -13.40 17.36
CA ASP A 99 0.32 -13.76 16.50
C ASP A 99 1.09 -14.92 17.16
N LYS A 100 1.52 -15.90 16.37
CA LYS A 100 2.29 -17.05 16.88
C LYS A 100 3.69 -16.67 17.37
N GLU A 101 4.23 -15.59 16.84
CA GLU A 101 5.59 -15.13 17.09
C GLU A 101 5.60 -13.75 17.76
N GLY A 102 6.64 -13.47 18.54
CA GLY A 102 6.86 -12.18 19.18
C GLY A 102 5.87 -11.88 20.30
N ASN A 103 5.35 -10.66 20.32
CA ASN A 103 4.50 -10.16 21.42
C ASN A 103 3.01 -10.54 21.28
N GLY A 104 2.62 -11.29 20.25
CA GLY A 104 1.26 -11.81 20.08
C GLY A 104 0.21 -10.81 19.57
N TYR A 105 0.52 -9.53 19.43
CA TYR A 105 -0.43 -8.49 18.96
C TYR A 105 0.15 -7.54 17.91
N HIS A 106 1.39 -7.78 17.47
CA HIS A 106 2.14 -6.91 16.58
C HIS A 106 1.39 -6.64 15.26
N THR A 107 0.81 -7.67 14.65
CA THR A 107 0.11 -7.54 13.37
C THR A 107 -1.10 -6.60 13.47
N TRP A 108 -1.86 -6.71 14.57
CA TRP A 108 -3.03 -5.87 14.83
C TRP A 108 -2.62 -4.42 15.10
N HIS A 109 -1.61 -4.21 15.95
CA HIS A 109 -1.03 -2.89 16.21
C HIS A 109 -0.59 -2.22 14.89
N MET A 110 0.23 -2.89 14.08
CA MET A 110 0.70 -2.31 12.81
C MET A 110 -0.45 -2.04 11.83
N SER A 111 -1.47 -2.90 11.79
CA SER A 111 -2.62 -2.69 10.91
C SER A 111 -3.46 -1.48 11.31
N LEU A 112 -3.67 -1.25 12.61
CA LEU A 112 -4.31 -0.04 13.13
C LEU A 112 -3.50 1.21 12.80
N LYS A 113 -2.18 1.18 13.03
CA LYS A 113 -1.29 2.31 12.72
C LYS A 113 -1.34 2.66 11.24
N ARG A 114 -1.36 1.66 10.35
CA ARG A 114 -1.52 1.86 8.90
C ARG A 114 -2.90 2.42 8.56
N LYS A 115 -3.98 1.93 9.17
CA LYS A 115 -5.35 2.43 8.96
C LYS A 115 -5.45 3.91 9.33
N PHE A 116 -5.02 4.31 10.52
CA PHE A 116 -5.00 5.73 10.90
C PHE A 116 -4.10 6.59 10.02
N LYS A 117 -2.97 6.06 9.54
CA LYS A 117 -2.13 6.77 8.57
C LYS A 117 -2.88 7.00 7.26
N PHE A 118 -3.57 5.98 6.74
CA PHE A 118 -4.35 6.06 5.51
C PHE A 118 -5.48 7.09 5.61
N GLU A 119 -6.28 7.05 6.68
CA GLU A 119 -7.41 7.96 6.89
C GLU A 119 -7.00 9.43 7.09
N ARG A 120 -5.75 9.69 7.49
CA ARG A 120 -5.20 11.04 7.58
C ARG A 120 -4.61 11.55 6.27
N THR A 121 -4.50 10.71 5.23
CA THR A 121 -3.93 11.11 3.95
C THR A 121 -4.70 12.28 3.31
N PRO A 122 -6.05 12.29 3.28
CA PRO A 122 -6.80 13.43 2.76
C PRO A 122 -6.53 14.74 3.53
N LEU A 123 -6.24 14.66 4.83
CA LEU A 123 -5.91 15.84 5.65
C LEU A 123 -4.57 16.46 5.25
N ALA A 124 -3.69 15.74 4.56
CA ALA A 124 -2.41 16.28 4.10
C ALA A 124 -2.56 17.31 2.97
N GLU A 125 -3.69 17.28 2.26
CA GLU A 125 -4.01 18.19 1.15
C GLU A 125 -4.70 19.48 1.63
N VAL A 126 -5.16 19.52 2.89
CA VAL A 126 -5.70 20.74 3.50
C VAL A 126 -4.60 21.80 3.54
N GLU A 127 -4.85 22.95 2.90
CA GLU A 127 -3.84 24.02 2.72
C GLU A 127 -3.20 24.49 4.03
N GLU A 128 -3.95 24.52 5.13
CA GLU A 128 -3.40 24.85 6.44
C GLU A 128 -2.40 23.80 6.96
N VAL A 129 -2.68 22.50 6.75
CA VAL A 129 -1.76 21.41 7.11
C VAL A 129 -0.50 21.46 6.25
N LYS A 130 -0.64 21.81 4.97
CA LYS A 130 0.47 22.00 4.03
C LYS A 130 1.36 23.17 4.45
N ARG A 131 0.77 24.32 4.81
CA ARG A 131 1.47 25.49 5.35
C ARG A 131 2.24 25.17 6.63
N LEU A 132 1.60 24.47 7.58
CA LEU A 132 2.25 24.07 8.83
C LEU A 132 3.36 23.04 8.61
N LYS A 133 3.19 22.09 7.69
CA LYS A 133 4.26 21.16 7.27
C LYS A 133 5.44 21.88 6.62
N GLN A 134 5.20 22.92 5.81
CA GLN A 134 6.28 23.74 5.25
C GLN A 134 7.03 24.51 6.34
N LYS A 135 6.32 25.01 7.35
CA LYS A 135 6.89 25.83 8.43
C LYS A 135 7.64 25.01 9.50
N PHE A 136 7.09 23.86 9.89
CA PHE A 136 7.56 23.08 11.05
C PHE A 136 7.96 21.64 10.71
N GLY A 137 7.59 21.15 9.52
CA GLY A 137 8.03 19.83 9.08
C GLY A 137 9.53 19.84 8.82
N HIS A 138 10.18 18.71 9.10
CA HIS A 138 11.53 18.46 8.61
C HIS A 138 11.48 18.32 7.08
N SER A 139 11.53 19.46 6.39
CA SER A 139 11.62 19.51 4.94
C SER A 139 13.02 19.01 4.54
N LYS A 140 13.09 17.76 4.09
CA LYS A 140 14.10 17.39 3.10
C LYS A 140 13.71 18.16 1.85
N LYS A 141 14.27 19.37 1.65
CA LYS A 141 14.01 20.31 0.54
C LYS A 141 13.13 19.67 -0.55
N SER A 142 11.82 19.81 -0.40
CA SER A 142 10.89 19.44 -1.45
C SER A 142 11.07 20.46 -2.55
N LEU A 143 11.60 20.03 -3.68
CA LEU A 143 11.38 20.73 -4.94
C LEU A 143 9.86 20.84 -5.12
N GLN A 144 9.44 21.99 -5.62
CA GLN A 144 8.05 22.43 -5.77
C GLN A 144 7.17 21.38 -6.48
N PRO A 145 5.85 21.38 -6.21
CA PRO A 145 4.88 20.60 -6.98
C PRO A 145 4.64 21.29 -8.32
N GLU A 146 5.49 21.01 -9.29
CA GLU A 146 5.15 21.20 -10.70
C GLU A 146 4.30 20.01 -11.14
N GLU A 147 3.23 20.32 -11.85
CA GLU A 147 2.13 19.46 -12.26
C GLU A 147 2.57 18.05 -12.69
N SER A 148 1.77 17.08 -12.22
CA SER A 148 1.76 15.69 -12.63
C SER A 148 1.55 15.56 -14.14
N SER A 149 2.65 15.62 -14.89
CA SER A 149 2.77 15.01 -16.20
C SER A 149 3.98 14.11 -16.13
N CYS A 150 3.84 12.88 -16.62
CA CYS A 150 4.75 11.73 -16.66
C CYS A 150 6.22 12.04 -17.06
N LYS A 151 6.92 12.89 -16.31
CA LYS A 151 8.29 13.36 -16.57
C LYS A 151 9.30 12.79 -15.57
N GLU A 152 8.85 12.09 -14.54
CA GLU A 152 9.74 11.51 -13.51
C GLU A 152 10.50 10.27 -14.01
N ILE A 153 10.03 9.64 -15.09
CA ILE A 153 10.78 8.61 -15.85
C ILE A 153 11.82 9.26 -16.79
N THR A 154 11.77 10.58 -17.01
CA THR A 154 12.63 11.27 -18.00
C THR A 154 13.86 11.91 -17.38
N ARG A 155 14.03 11.90 -16.05
CA ARG A 155 15.27 12.39 -15.43
C ARG A 155 16.38 11.36 -15.72
N PRO A 156 17.46 11.68 -16.45
CA PRO A 156 18.64 10.82 -16.55
C PRO A 156 19.24 10.75 -15.15
N LEU A 157 18.82 9.75 -14.36
CA LEU A 157 19.63 9.33 -13.23
C LEU A 157 20.85 8.71 -13.87
N GLU A 158 21.98 9.41 -13.78
CA GLU A 158 23.30 8.95 -14.15
C GLU A 158 23.59 7.62 -13.42
N ILE A 159 23.12 6.53 -14.00
CA ILE A 159 23.66 5.21 -13.72
C ILE A 159 24.99 5.26 -14.43
N ASN A 160 26.00 5.70 -13.68
CA ASN A 160 27.41 5.78 -14.03
C ASN A 160 27.75 4.90 -15.25
N ALA A 161 27.70 5.50 -16.44
CA ALA A 161 28.43 5.04 -17.62
C ALA A 161 29.91 5.43 -17.45
N VAL A 162 30.46 5.25 -16.24
CA VAL A 162 31.87 5.51 -15.99
C VAL A 162 32.63 4.39 -16.71
N GLY A 163 33.14 4.72 -17.89
CA GLY A 163 34.08 3.88 -18.63
C GLY A 163 33.63 3.37 -19.99
N GLU A 164 32.40 3.62 -20.44
CA GLU A 164 31.93 3.19 -21.78
C GLU A 164 31.78 4.41 -22.70
N ASP A 165 32.55 4.45 -23.78
CA ASP A 165 32.42 5.47 -24.83
C ASP A 165 31.45 5.04 -25.94
N ALA A 166 31.13 5.95 -26.87
CA ALA A 166 30.20 5.68 -27.97
C ALA A 166 30.62 4.48 -28.82
N THR A 167 31.93 4.26 -28.99
CA THR A 167 32.49 3.16 -29.77
C THR A 167 32.30 1.82 -29.06
N SER A 168 32.50 1.77 -27.75
CA SER A 168 32.28 0.59 -26.92
C SER A 168 30.81 0.17 -26.89
N ILE A 169 29.91 1.16 -26.78
CA ILE A 169 28.46 0.93 -26.82
C ILE A 169 28.02 0.32 -28.15
N GLU A 170 28.52 0.84 -29.27
CA GLU A 170 28.25 0.26 -30.59
C GLU A 170 28.76 -1.19 -30.68
N GLY A 171 29.92 -1.48 -30.08
CA GLY A 171 30.43 -2.84 -29.94
C GLY A 171 29.48 -3.75 -29.15
N HIS A 172 28.92 -3.28 -28.05
CA HIS A 172 27.93 -4.02 -27.27
C HIS A 172 26.61 -4.25 -28.02
N VAL A 173 26.13 -3.24 -28.74
CA VAL A 173 24.94 -3.33 -29.61
C VAL A 173 25.16 -4.39 -30.70
N LYS A 174 26.31 -4.39 -31.36
CA LYS A 174 26.67 -5.38 -32.37
C LYS A 174 26.65 -6.81 -31.82
N VAL A 175 27.16 -7.01 -30.60
CA VAL A 175 27.10 -8.32 -29.93
C VAL A 175 25.65 -8.73 -29.65
N LEU A 176 24.78 -7.81 -29.21
CA LEU A 176 23.36 -8.11 -29.02
C LEU A 176 22.70 -8.52 -30.35
N GLN A 177 22.98 -7.82 -31.45
CA GLN A 177 22.42 -8.17 -32.75
C GLN A 177 22.94 -9.52 -33.29
N ASP A 178 24.21 -9.85 -33.04
CA ASP A 178 24.78 -11.16 -33.38
C ASP A 178 24.13 -12.28 -32.56
N GLN A 179 24.04 -12.11 -31.24
CA GLN A 179 23.41 -13.07 -30.34
C GLN A 179 21.94 -13.32 -30.71
N TYR A 180 21.22 -12.28 -31.14
CA TYR A 180 19.81 -12.42 -31.55
C TYR A 180 19.63 -13.22 -32.85
N ARG A 181 20.64 -13.25 -33.73
CA ARG A 181 20.61 -14.05 -34.96
C ARG A 181 20.90 -15.53 -34.73
N ARG A 182 21.43 -15.90 -33.56
CA ARG A 182 21.74 -17.29 -33.21
C ARG A 182 20.48 -18.04 -32.83
N THR A 183 20.40 -19.31 -33.21
CA THR A 183 19.30 -20.21 -32.81
C THR A 183 19.23 -20.40 -31.30
N GLN A 184 20.37 -20.32 -30.62
CA GLN A 184 20.48 -20.34 -29.16
C GLN A 184 21.39 -19.20 -28.70
N PRO A 185 20.82 -18.08 -28.20
CA PRO A 185 21.60 -16.98 -27.66
C PRO A 185 22.24 -17.33 -26.31
N GLU A 186 23.46 -16.85 -26.09
CA GLU A 186 24.16 -16.97 -24.81
C GLU A 186 23.57 -15.99 -23.79
N THR A 187 22.73 -16.49 -22.88
CA THR A 187 21.93 -15.67 -21.96
C THR A 187 22.79 -14.72 -21.11
N HIS A 188 23.90 -15.21 -20.56
CA HIS A 188 24.80 -14.41 -19.73
C HIS A 188 25.45 -13.25 -20.49
N ILE A 189 25.79 -13.45 -21.77
CA ILE A 189 26.34 -12.40 -22.64
C ILE A 189 25.27 -11.36 -22.93
N VAL A 190 24.06 -11.81 -23.27
CA VAL A 190 22.94 -10.92 -23.54
C VAL A 190 22.62 -10.05 -22.32
N GLU A 191 22.52 -10.65 -21.13
CA GLU A 191 22.25 -9.92 -19.90
C GLU A 191 23.34 -8.89 -19.56
N ASP A 192 24.61 -9.22 -19.79
CA ASP A 192 25.73 -8.32 -19.60
C ASP A 192 25.67 -7.12 -20.55
N ARG A 193 25.49 -7.39 -21.85
CA ARG A 193 25.42 -6.34 -22.87
C ARG A 193 24.18 -5.47 -22.71
N MET A 194 23.03 -6.06 -22.40
CA MET A 194 21.79 -5.32 -22.09
C MET A 194 21.95 -4.38 -20.90
N ARG A 195 22.70 -4.81 -19.87
CA ARG A 195 23.01 -3.97 -18.70
C ARG A 195 23.95 -2.81 -19.05
N ARG A 196 25.02 -3.07 -19.82
CA ARG A 196 26.01 -2.04 -20.19
C ARG A 196 25.42 -0.97 -21.10
N THR A 197 24.51 -1.35 -22.00
CA THR A 197 23.86 -0.39 -22.91
C THR A 197 22.65 0.32 -22.30
N PHE A 198 22.24 -0.02 -21.07
CA PHE A 198 21.03 0.51 -20.45
C PHE A 198 20.97 2.05 -20.42
N ALA A 199 22.03 2.70 -19.93
CA ALA A 199 22.07 4.16 -19.79
C ALA A 199 21.98 4.86 -21.16
N TRP A 200 22.76 4.37 -22.13
CA TRP A 200 22.78 4.86 -23.50
C TRP A 200 21.43 4.67 -24.20
N ARG A 201 20.86 3.47 -24.12
CA ARG A 201 19.55 3.16 -24.69
C ARG A 201 18.46 4.08 -24.13
N ARG A 202 18.46 4.38 -22.82
CA ARG A 202 17.51 5.30 -22.20
C ARG A 202 17.70 6.75 -22.67
N GLN A 203 18.96 7.17 -22.86
CA GLN A 203 19.26 8.46 -23.44
C GLN A 203 18.73 8.55 -24.87
N GLU A 204 18.96 7.54 -25.72
CA GLU A 204 18.44 7.48 -27.09
C GLU A 204 16.91 7.55 -27.16
N ILE A 205 16.21 6.80 -26.29
CA ILE A 205 14.75 6.87 -26.14
C ILE A 205 14.30 8.28 -25.73
N THR A 206 14.98 8.87 -24.75
CA THR A 206 14.65 10.22 -24.24
C THR A 206 14.93 11.30 -25.27
N SER A 207 15.95 11.10 -26.12
CA SER A 207 16.29 11.96 -27.25
C SER A 207 15.34 11.81 -28.44
N GLY A 208 14.31 10.97 -28.35
CA GLY A 208 13.23 10.88 -29.34
C GLY A 208 13.35 9.74 -30.34
N MET A 209 14.18 8.72 -30.07
CA MET A 209 14.23 7.52 -30.92
C MET A 209 12.86 6.81 -30.93
N THR A 210 12.40 6.38 -32.11
CA THR A 210 11.11 5.70 -32.24
C THR A 210 11.15 4.30 -31.60
N VAL A 211 9.99 3.77 -31.21
CA VAL A 211 9.89 2.42 -30.64
C VAL A 211 10.44 1.37 -31.61
N GLU A 212 10.17 1.53 -32.90
CA GLU A 212 10.67 0.62 -33.94
C GLU A 212 12.20 0.62 -34.00
N ASP A 213 12.81 1.79 -34.04
CA ASP A 213 14.27 1.93 -34.09
C ASP A 213 14.96 1.36 -32.85
N VAL A 214 14.40 1.62 -31.66
CA VAL A 214 14.91 1.09 -30.39
C VAL A 214 14.89 -0.43 -30.39
N VAL A 215 13.77 -1.01 -30.82
CA VAL A 215 13.55 -2.46 -30.79
C VAL A 215 14.31 -3.16 -31.93
N ASN A 216 14.69 -2.45 -32.98
CA ASN A 216 15.59 -2.94 -34.03
C ASN A 216 17.06 -2.87 -33.59
N LYS A 217 17.46 -1.77 -32.92
CA LYS A 217 18.82 -1.61 -32.37
C LYS A 217 19.09 -2.58 -31.22
N TYR A 218 18.10 -2.81 -30.35
CA TYR A 218 18.18 -3.68 -29.18
C TYR A 218 17.11 -4.79 -29.24
N PRO A 219 17.33 -5.83 -30.05
CA PRO A 219 16.29 -6.81 -30.38
C PRO A 219 15.81 -7.65 -29.19
N PHE A 220 16.64 -7.80 -28.15
CA PHE A 220 16.25 -8.51 -26.93
C PHE A 220 15.21 -7.76 -26.09
N LEU A 221 14.87 -6.51 -26.39
CA LEU A 221 13.69 -5.86 -25.80
C LEU A 221 12.36 -6.49 -26.26
N LYS A 222 12.36 -7.19 -27.40
CA LYS A 222 11.20 -7.97 -27.87
C LYS A 222 10.92 -9.19 -26.98
N SER A 223 11.91 -9.65 -26.21
CA SER A 223 11.74 -10.82 -25.34
C SER A 223 11.23 -10.40 -23.95
N PRO A 224 10.40 -11.23 -23.30
CA PRO A 224 9.98 -10.99 -21.92
C PRO A 224 11.17 -10.80 -20.98
N SER A 225 12.23 -11.60 -21.14
CA SER A 225 13.43 -11.52 -20.31
C SER A 225 14.15 -10.17 -20.40
N GLY A 226 14.36 -9.64 -21.61
CA GLY A 226 15.00 -8.34 -21.79
C GLY A 226 14.13 -7.20 -21.28
N LEU A 227 12.82 -7.29 -21.47
CA LEU A 227 11.87 -6.30 -20.96
C LEU A 227 11.83 -6.29 -19.41
N TYR A 228 11.78 -7.46 -18.76
CA TYR A 228 11.82 -7.56 -17.30
C TYR A 228 13.11 -6.99 -16.72
N GLN A 229 14.23 -7.22 -17.40
CA GLN A 229 15.51 -6.67 -16.97
C GLN A 229 15.52 -5.14 -17.06
N GLU A 230 15.00 -4.57 -18.14
CA GLU A 230 14.89 -3.11 -18.35
C GLU A 230 14.01 -2.46 -17.27
N ILE A 231 12.83 -3.04 -17.03
CA ILE A 231 11.90 -2.63 -15.98
C ILE A 231 12.55 -2.75 -14.59
N GLY A 232 13.28 -3.84 -14.34
CA GLY A 232 13.99 -4.06 -13.08
C GLY A 232 15.09 -3.02 -12.83
N PHE A 233 15.80 -2.56 -13.86
CA PHE A 233 16.77 -1.48 -13.74
C PHE A 233 16.10 -0.13 -13.46
N LEU A 234 14.99 0.16 -14.14
CA LEU A 234 14.18 1.36 -13.84
C LEU A 234 13.75 1.38 -12.37
N TYR A 235 13.24 0.26 -11.86
CA TYR A 235 12.83 0.17 -10.46
C TYR A 235 14.02 0.24 -9.49
N LYS A 236 15.15 -0.44 -9.75
CA LYS A 236 16.36 -0.34 -8.90
C LYS A 236 16.87 1.11 -8.80
N CYS A 237 16.76 1.89 -9.86
CA CYS A 237 17.11 3.31 -9.86
C CYS A 237 16.13 4.17 -9.07
N VAL A 238 14.84 3.78 -9.04
CA VAL A 238 13.82 4.41 -8.17
C VAL A 238 13.99 3.96 -6.70
N GLN A 239 14.52 2.76 -6.44
CA GLN A 239 14.58 2.13 -5.13
C GLN A 239 15.75 2.62 -4.24
N LEU A 240 16.67 3.44 -4.76
CA LEU A 240 17.65 4.16 -3.92
C LEU A 240 17.03 5.23 -3.01
N ARG A 241 15.71 5.46 -3.05
CA ARG A 241 15.06 6.45 -2.17
C ARG A 241 13.97 5.95 -1.23
N SER A 242 13.32 4.79 -1.45
CA SER A 242 12.52 4.08 -0.43
C SER A 242 11.62 3.03 -1.06
N PHE A 243 11.89 1.72 -0.89
CA PHE A 243 10.81 0.73 -0.77
C PHE A 243 11.24 -0.62 -0.19
N SER A 244 10.37 -1.18 0.66
CA SER A 244 10.53 -2.41 1.44
C SER A 244 10.56 -3.69 0.61
N ARG A 245 11.48 -4.59 1.00
CA ARG A 245 11.83 -5.90 0.44
C ARG A 245 10.69 -6.90 0.14
N THR A 246 9.46 -6.66 0.58
CA THR A 246 8.37 -7.66 0.61
C THR A 246 7.51 -7.71 -0.65
N PHE A 247 7.50 -6.65 -1.47
CA PHE A 247 6.67 -6.61 -2.68
C PHE A 247 7.34 -7.34 -3.87
N TRP A 248 8.68 -7.29 -3.92
CA TRP A 248 9.48 -7.92 -4.98
C TRP A 248 9.40 -9.45 -4.93
N THR A 249 9.39 -10.04 -3.73
CA THR A 249 9.30 -11.50 -3.56
C THR A 249 7.96 -12.06 -4.02
N HIS A 250 6.87 -11.31 -3.79
CA HIS A 250 5.52 -11.74 -4.19
C HIS A 250 5.30 -11.61 -5.71
N TYR A 251 5.80 -10.54 -6.33
CA TYR A 251 5.68 -10.35 -7.78
C TYR A 251 6.52 -11.37 -8.57
N ILE A 252 7.74 -11.68 -8.13
CA ILE A 252 8.59 -12.72 -8.74
C ILE A 252 7.95 -14.11 -8.59
N GLN A 253 7.34 -14.43 -7.44
CA GLN A 253 6.60 -15.69 -7.25
C GLN A 253 5.41 -15.80 -8.22
N CYS A 254 4.62 -14.72 -8.38
CA CYS A 254 3.51 -14.72 -9.33
C CYS A 254 3.98 -14.84 -10.80
N ALA A 255 5.09 -14.19 -11.17
CA ALA A 255 5.64 -14.28 -12.52
C ALA A 255 6.19 -15.68 -12.84
N THR A 256 6.89 -16.33 -11.89
CA THR A 256 7.37 -17.72 -12.07
C THR A 256 6.24 -18.75 -12.09
N ALA A 257 5.11 -18.47 -11.45
CA ALA A 257 3.92 -19.31 -11.53
C ALA A 257 3.24 -19.22 -12.91
N CYS A 258 3.24 -18.04 -13.53
CA CYS A 258 2.61 -17.82 -14.84
C CYS A 258 3.41 -18.44 -16.01
N SER A 259 4.73 -18.59 -15.90
CA SER A 259 5.54 -19.28 -16.92
C SER A 259 5.37 -20.81 -16.95
N ARG A 260 4.63 -21.42 -16.01
CA ARG A 260 4.34 -22.87 -16.02
C ARG A 260 3.07 -23.25 -16.78
N GLU A 261 2.29 -22.29 -17.26
CA GLU A 261 1.00 -22.54 -17.94
C GLU A 261 1.01 -22.23 -19.45
N ILE A 262 2.17 -22.21 -20.10
CA ILE A 262 2.24 -22.19 -21.57
C ILE A 262 2.49 -23.64 -22.05
N PRO A 263 1.48 -24.38 -22.53
CA PRO A 263 1.73 -25.66 -23.16
C PRO A 263 2.51 -25.45 -24.45
N PHE A 264 3.73 -25.97 -24.47
CA PHE A 264 4.50 -26.22 -25.68
C PHE A 264 3.70 -27.18 -26.57
N SER A 265 3.10 -26.67 -27.65
CA SER A 265 2.70 -27.51 -28.79
C SER A 265 3.61 -27.16 -29.96
N LYS A 266 4.63 -28.00 -30.19
CA LYS A 266 5.36 -28.07 -31.45
C LYS A 266 4.86 -29.30 -32.23
N ALA A 267 4.61 -29.04 -33.51
CA ALA A 267 4.14 -29.86 -34.61
C ALA A 267 4.57 -31.35 -34.66
N ALA A 268 3.70 -32.17 -35.27
CA ALA A 268 4.11 -33.34 -36.05
C ALA A 268 3.19 -33.50 -37.28
N GLN A 269 3.68 -33.03 -38.43
CA GLN A 269 3.26 -33.50 -39.75
C GLN A 269 3.91 -34.86 -40.01
N ARG A 270 3.09 -35.90 -40.25
CA ARG A 270 3.45 -37.10 -41.02
C ARG A 270 2.16 -37.70 -41.60
N SER A 271 1.83 -37.41 -42.85
CA SER A 271 2.16 -38.24 -44.01
C SER A 271 1.67 -37.56 -45.29
#